data_AF-A0A527GHT3-F1
#
_entry.id   AF-A0A527GHT3-F1
#
_cell.length_a   1.000
_cell.length_b   1.000
_cell.length_c   1.000
_cell.angle_alpha   90.00
_cell.angle_beta   90.00
_cell.angle_gamma   90.00
#
_symmetry.space_group_name_H-M   'P 1'
#
loop_
_entity.id
_entity.type
_entity.pdbx_description
1 polymer ?
#
loop_
_entity_poly.entity_id
_entity_poly.type
_entity_poly.pdbx_seq_one_letter_code
_entity_poly.pdbx_strand_id
1 'polypeptide(L)'
;LGEVKLGGRRLDRISAAERALHIAVVGQTDQPDPRLALIDYVELGRVPHAGLRRRSEERDIVAEALRRTGLLPLFGRTIGSLSG
;
A
#
# COMPACT_ATOMS: atom_id res chain seq x y z
N LEU A 1 25.14 15.82 -15.37
CA LEU A 1 23.73 15.93 -14.88
C LEU A 1 22.98 14.71 -15.39
N GLY A 2 22.29 13.99 -14.50
CA GLY A 2 21.48 12.82 -14.85
C GLY A 2 19.98 13.15 -14.82
N GLU A 3 19.17 12.33 -15.48
CA GLU A 3 17.71 12.38 -15.41
C GLU A 3 17.13 11.00 -15.09
N VAL A 4 16.03 10.98 -14.34
CA VAL A 4 15.27 9.76 -14.01
C VAL A 4 13.90 9.87 -14.65
N LYS A 5 13.45 8.79 -15.30
CA LYS A 5 12.15 8.73 -15.96
C LYS A 5 11.28 7.62 -15.37
N LEU A 6 9.98 7.88 -15.28
CA LEU A 6 8.93 6.91 -14.96
C LEU A 6 7.96 6.88 -16.15
N GLY A 7 7.84 5.73 -16.81
CA GLY A 7 6.99 5.61 -18.01
C GLY A 7 7.37 6.60 -19.12
N GLY A 8 8.65 6.95 -19.27
CA GLY A 8 9.14 7.90 -20.28
C GLY A 8 9.01 9.39 -19.90
N ARG A 9 8.29 9.73 -18.82
CA ARG A 9 8.21 11.10 -18.29
C ARG A 9 9.27 11.33 -17.22
N ARG A 10 9.87 12.52 -17.18
CA ARG A 10 10.83 12.86 -16.13
C ARG A 10 10.16 12.84 -14.76
N LEU A 11 10.78 12.16 -13.80
CA LEU A 11 10.22 11.92 -12.47
C LEU A 11 9.96 13.23 -11.70
N ASP A 12 10.82 14.23 -11.90
CA ASP A 12 10.71 15.57 -11.31
C ASP A 12 9.51 16.38 -11.84
N ARG A 13 8.88 15.94 -12.94
CA ARG A 13 7.68 16.55 -13.53
C ARG A 13 6.39 15.80 -13.19
N ILE A 14 6.46 14.75 -12.37
CA ILE A 14 5.30 13.97 -11.94
C ILE A 14 4.98 14.36 -10.50
N SER A 15 3.73 14.68 -10.18
CA SER A 15 3.35 15.07 -8.81
C SER A 15 3.53 13.92 -7.82
N ALA A 16 3.66 14.21 -6.52
CA ALA A 16 3.78 13.16 -5.51
C ALA A 16 2.57 12.22 -5.49
N ALA A 17 1.36 12.77 -5.63
CA ALA A 17 0.12 12.00 -5.69
C ALA A 17 0.08 11.07 -6.91
N GLU A 18 0.50 11.56 -8.09
CA GLU A 18 0.57 10.76 -9.30
C GLU A 18 1.66 9.67 -9.20
N ARG A 19 2.83 10.00 -8.65
CA ARG A 19 3.89 9.00 -8.42
C ARG A 19 3.41 7.87 -7.51
N ALA A 20 2.63 8.17 -6.48
CA ALA A 20 2.11 7.17 -5.53
C ALA A 20 1.11 6.17 -6.15
N LEU A 21 0.56 6.48 -7.34
CA LEU A 21 -0.26 5.53 -8.12
C LEU A 21 0.58 4.52 -8.90
N HIS A 22 1.87 4.79 -9.10
CA HIS A 22 2.76 4.03 -9.97
C HIS A 22 3.92 3.37 -9.24
N ILE A 23 4.30 3.90 -8.08
CA ILE A 23 5.44 3.44 -7.29
C ILE A 23 4.98 3.21 -5.86
N ALA A 24 5.22 1.99 -5.36
CA ALA A 24 5.18 1.65 -3.95
C ALA A 24 6.57 1.19 -3.52
N VAL A 25 6.96 1.50 -2.28
CA VAL A 25 8.27 1.15 -1.72
C VAL A 25 8.04 0.27 -0.50
N VAL A 26 8.75 -0.86 -0.44
CA VAL A 26 8.77 -1.75 0.73
C VAL A 26 10.07 -1.50 1.49
N GLY A 27 9.96 -0.89 2.67
CA GLY A 27 11.10 -0.64 3.54
C GLY A 27 11.56 -1.90 4.26
N GLN A 28 12.85 -1.96 4.60
CA GLN A 28 13.41 -3.03 5.45
C GLN A 28 13.19 -2.77 6.95
N THR A 29 12.96 -1.52 7.34
CA THR A 29 12.80 -1.07 8.73
C THR A 29 11.46 -0.36 8.94
N ASP A 30 10.42 -0.78 8.24
CA ASP A 30 9.10 -0.18 8.42
C ASP A 30 8.59 -0.54 9.82
N GLN A 31 8.29 0.47 10.63
CA GLN A 31 7.78 0.30 12.00
C GLN A 31 6.33 0.79 12.04
N PRO A 32 5.36 -0.01 11.58
CA PRO A 32 3.97 0.36 11.70
C PRO A 32 3.55 0.43 13.18
N ASP A 33 2.54 1.24 13.49
CA ASP A 33 1.97 1.28 14.84
C ASP A 33 1.50 -0.14 15.22
N PRO A 34 2.06 -0.76 16.27
CA PRO A 34 1.79 -2.15 16.59
C PRO A 34 0.33 -2.40 17.01
N ARG A 35 -0.43 -1.35 17.31
CA ARG A 35 -1.84 -1.41 17.69
C ARG A 35 -2.79 -1.51 16.49
N LEU A 36 -2.33 -1.18 15.29
CA LEU A 36 -3.15 -1.28 14.08
C LEU A 36 -3.49 -2.72 13.78
N ALA A 37 -4.74 -2.97 13.37
CA ALA A 37 -5.09 -4.25 12.77
C ALA A 37 -4.37 -4.39 11.42
N LEU A 38 -4.01 -5.62 11.07
CA LEU A 38 -3.33 -5.91 9.81
C LEU A 38 -4.14 -5.40 8.61
N ILE A 39 -5.47 -5.57 8.63
CA ILE A 39 -6.34 -5.05 7.59
C ILE A 39 -6.28 -3.52 7.46
N ASP A 40 -6.32 -2.78 8.58
CA ASP A 40 -6.29 -1.32 8.57
C ASP A 40 -4.97 -0.79 7.99
N TYR A 41 -3.86 -1.46 8.30
CA TYR A 41 -2.55 -1.08 7.76
C TYR A 41 -2.45 -1.35 6.26
N VAL A 42 -2.97 -2.49 5.78
CA VAL A 42 -3.00 -2.77 4.33
C VAL A 42 -3.94 -1.80 3.60
N GLU A 43 -5.04 -1.37 4.24
CA GLU A 43 -5.93 -0.33 3.70
C GLU A 43 -5.21 1.01 3.46
N LEU A 44 -4.18 1.35 4.23
CA LEU A 44 -3.39 2.57 3.99
C LEU A 44 -2.73 2.58 2.61
N GLY A 45 -2.38 1.40 2.07
CA GLY A 45 -1.88 1.26 0.70
C GLY A 45 -2.88 1.70 -0.38
N ARG A 46 -4.16 1.89 -0.02
CA ARG A 46 -5.20 2.38 -0.92
C ARG A 46 -5.33 3.90 -0.94
N VAL A 47 -4.68 4.64 -0.03
CA VAL A 47 -4.78 6.11 0.05
C VAL A 47 -4.55 6.82 -1.29
N PRO A 48 -3.53 6.47 -2.11
CA PRO A 48 -3.35 7.10 -3.42
C PRO A 48 -4.50 6.87 -4.41
N HIS A 49 -5.30 5.82 -4.19
CA HIS A 49 -6.40 5.41 -5.07
C HIS A 49 -7.79 5.82 -4.57
N ALA A 50 -7.88 6.52 -3.45
CA ALA A 50 -9.15 6.91 -2.84
C ALA A 50 -10.01 7.70 -3.84
N GLY A 51 -11.28 7.32 -3.97
CA GLY A 51 -12.23 7.98 -4.88
C GLY A 51 -12.14 7.57 -6.35
N LEU A 52 -11.20 6.68 -6.73
CA LEU A 52 -11.13 6.11 -8.08
C LEU A 52 -12.09 4.93 -8.28
N ARG A 53 -12.63 4.36 -7.19
CA ARG A 53 -13.50 3.15 -7.20
C ARG A 53 -14.60 3.22 -6.16
N ARG A 54 -15.58 2.32 -6.27
CA ARG A 54 -16.63 2.15 -5.25
C ARG A 54 -16.03 1.49 -4.02
N ARG A 55 -16.51 1.86 -2.82
CA ARG A 55 -16.05 1.29 -1.53
C ARG A 55 -16.11 -0.25 -1.45
N SER A 56 -17.06 -0.88 -2.14
CA SER A 56 -17.12 -2.35 -2.22
C SER A 56 -15.92 -2.94 -2.97
N GLU A 57 -15.52 -2.32 -4.08
CA GLU A 57 -14.38 -2.75 -4.89
C GLU A 57 -13.06 -2.52 -4.16
N GLU A 58 -12.98 -1.51 -3.28
CA GLU A 58 -11.80 -1.28 -2.44
C GLU A 58 -11.57 -2.38 -1.42
N ARG A 59 -12.63 -2.90 -0.79
CA ARG A 59 -12.54 -4.02 0.17
C ARG A 59 -12.08 -5.31 -0.51
N ASP A 60 -12.55 -5.59 -1.72
CA ASP A 60 -12.13 -6.77 -2.47
C ASP A 60 -10.63 -6.73 -2.80
N ILE A 61 -10.09 -5.55 -3.11
CA ILE A 61 -8.65 -5.36 -3.40
C ILE A 61 -7.80 -5.67 -2.17
N VAL A 62 -8.22 -5.22 -0.98
CA VAL A 62 -7.48 -5.44 0.28
C VAL A 62 -7.50 -6.91 0.66
N ALA A 63 -8.67 -7.56 0.60
CA ALA A 63 -8.79 -8.98 0.86
C ALA A 63 -7.94 -9.81 -0.12
N GLU A 64 -7.93 -9.43 -1.40
CA GLU A 64 -7.10 -10.07 -2.43
C GLU A 64 -5.60 -9.89 -2.17
N ALA A 65 -5.17 -8.69 -1.75
CA ALA A 65 -3.78 -8.44 -1.38
C ALA A 65 -3.33 -9.30 -0.19
N LEU A 66 -4.17 -9.41 0.85
CA LEU A 66 -3.94 -10.29 1.99
C LEU A 66 -3.90 -11.77 1.59
N ARG A 67 -4.76 -12.18 0.66
CA ARG A 67 -4.78 -13.56 0.15
C ARG A 67 -3.51 -13.90 -0.60
N ARG A 68 -3.05 -13.01 -1.49
CA ARG A 68 -1.83 -13.19 -2.30
C ARG A 68 -0.55 -13.22 -1.47
N THR A 69 -0.57 -12.62 -0.29
CA THR A 69 0.55 -12.60 0.67
C THR A 69 0.45 -13.71 1.72
N GLY A 70 -0.62 -14.53 1.71
CA GLY A 70 -0.84 -15.59 2.70
C GLY A 70 -1.25 -15.07 4.08
N LEU A 71 -1.57 -13.78 4.19
CA LEU A 71 -1.88 -13.09 5.44
C LEU A 71 -3.38 -12.99 5.73
N LEU A 72 -4.24 -13.42 4.80
CA LEU A 72 -5.70 -13.36 4.96
C LEU A 72 -6.20 -13.99 6.27
N PRO A 73 -5.71 -15.15 6.76
CA PRO A 73 -6.16 -15.69 8.04
C PRO A 73 -5.84 -14.81 9.26
N LEU A 74 -4.94 -13.84 9.11
CA LEU A 74 -4.44 -12.97 10.17
C LEU A 74 -5.03 -11.55 10.08
N PHE A 75 -5.97 -11.29 9.18
CA PHE A 75 -6.46 -9.94 8.85
C PHE A 75 -6.92 -9.12 10.06
N GLY A 76 -7.55 -9.74 11.06
CA GLY A 76 -8.05 -9.09 12.26
C GLY A 76 -7.03 -9.01 13.41
N ARG A 77 -5.83 -9.55 13.25
CA ARG A 77 -4.77 -9.49 14.27
C ARG A 77 -4.08 -8.14 14.23
N THR A 78 -3.60 -7.68 15.39
CA THR A 78 -2.74 -6.50 15.44
C THR A 78 -1.36 -6.82 14.89
N ILE A 79 -0.74 -5.85 14.22
CA ILE A 79 0.57 -6.02 13.60
C ILE A 79 1.64 -6.39 14.62
N GLY A 80 1.59 -5.78 15.81
CA GLY A 80 2.54 -6.10 16.89
C GLY A 80 2.43 -7.52 17.43
N SER A 81 1.37 -8.26 17.10
CA SER A 81 1.22 -9.68 17.48
C SER A 81 1.81 -10.64 16.45
N LEU A 82 2.19 -10.16 15.26
CA LEU A 82 2.73 -10.98 14.19
C LEU A 82 4.23 -11.21 14.40
N SER A 83 4.70 -12.42 14.08
CA SER A 83 6.14 -12.65 13.95
C SER A 83 6.65 -11.99 12.67
N GLY A 84 7.81 -11.35 12.77
CA GLY A 84 8.57 -10.87 11.62
C GLY A 84 9.20 -12.01 10.82
#